data_AF-A0A850NDY5-F1
#
_entry.id   AF-A0A850NDY5-F1
#
_cell.length_a   1.000
_cell.length_b   1.000
_cell.length_c   1.000
_cell.angle_alpha   90.00
_cell.angle_beta   90.00
_cell.angle_gamma   90.00
#
_symmetry.space_group_name_H-M   'P 1'
#
loop_
_entity.id
_entity.type
_entity.pdbx_description
1 polymer ?
#
loop_
_entity_poly.entity_id
_entity_poly.type
_entity_poly.pdbx_seq_one_letter_code
_entity_poly.pdbx_strand_id
1 'polypeptide(L)'
;MSKLKLIKPFFSVLLIFLISSCSSSDDGSGSKSSISPPNWILGTWLSDSTGFRFEADDVITIINGVSAVSYKDQLKFYSDAGEEASTEETKTDGSYRLTMNFPAGQSVIYEFSRKSDSVIVWENQASKPEFIKQ
;
A
#
# COMPACT_ATOMS: atom_id res chain seq x y z
N MET A 1 -29.43 -55.57 -45.87
CA MET A 1 -28.90 -54.69 -46.93
C MET A 1 -29.93 -53.62 -47.24
N SER A 2 -29.66 -52.37 -46.85
CA SER A 2 -30.33 -51.20 -47.40
C SER A 2 -29.42 -49.99 -47.15
N LYS A 3 -28.93 -49.40 -48.24
CA LYS A 3 -28.22 -48.12 -48.24
C LYS A 3 -29.28 -47.02 -48.40
N LEU A 4 -29.21 -45.97 -47.59
CA LEU A 4 -29.70 -44.66 -47.98
C LEU A 4 -28.59 -43.62 -47.78
N LYS A 5 -28.48 -42.75 -48.77
CA LYS A 5 -27.43 -41.74 -48.96
C LYS A 5 -28.06 -40.36 -48.78
N LEU A 6 -27.22 -39.42 -48.31
CA LEU A 6 -27.25 -37.96 -48.59
C LEU A 6 -28.41 -37.19 -47.92
N ILE A 7 -28.35 -35.93 -47.44
CA ILE A 7 -27.56 -34.72 -47.76
C ILE A 7 -27.58 -33.78 -46.51
N LYS A 8 -26.54 -32.95 -46.31
CA LYS A 8 -26.44 -31.88 -45.29
C LYS A 8 -27.49 -30.76 -45.51
N PRO A 9 -27.86 -30.02 -44.45
CA PRO A 9 -27.49 -28.61 -44.48
C PRO A 9 -26.92 -28.04 -43.16
N PHE A 10 -26.13 -27.01 -43.43
CA PHE A 10 -25.44 -26.00 -42.64
C PHE A 10 -26.35 -25.30 -41.60
N PHE A 11 -25.93 -25.21 -40.33
CA PHE A 11 -26.26 -24.04 -39.50
C PHE A 11 -25.14 -23.77 -38.49
N SER A 12 -24.56 -22.60 -38.67
CA SER A 12 -23.52 -21.96 -37.88
C SER A 12 -24.10 -21.45 -36.57
N VAL A 13 -23.42 -21.69 -35.43
CA VAL A 13 -23.50 -20.81 -34.26
C VAL A 13 -22.09 -20.61 -33.73
N LEU A 14 -21.52 -19.49 -34.19
CA LEU A 14 -20.37 -18.79 -33.65
C LEU A 14 -20.73 -18.25 -32.25
N LEU A 15 -20.07 -18.75 -31.20
CA LEU A 15 -20.18 -18.20 -29.85
C LEU A 15 -18.89 -17.42 -29.54
N ILE A 16 -18.93 -16.11 -29.79
CA ILE A 16 -17.89 -15.16 -29.38
C ILE A 16 -18.10 -14.86 -27.89
N PHE A 17 -17.17 -15.31 -27.06
CA PHE A 17 -17.03 -14.78 -25.69
C PHE A 17 -16.34 -13.42 -25.77
N LEU A 18 -17.15 -12.35 -25.73
CA LEU A 18 -16.68 -11.01 -25.39
C LEU A 18 -16.52 -10.95 -23.86
N ILE A 19 -15.30 -11.19 -23.37
CA ILE A 19 -14.96 -10.76 -22.02
C ILE A 19 -14.60 -9.29 -22.05
N SER A 20 -15.33 -8.56 -21.23
CA SER A 20 -15.29 -7.11 -21.05
C SER A 20 -14.09 -6.67 -20.22
N SER A 21 -13.81 -5.37 -20.36
CA SER A 21 -13.17 -4.46 -19.40
C SER A 21 -11.65 -4.54 -19.24
N CYS A 22 -10.99 -3.54 -19.84
CA CYS A 22 -10.31 -2.58 -18.99
C CYS A 22 -10.71 -1.17 -19.45
N SER A 23 -11.57 -0.54 -18.64
CA SER A 23 -11.87 0.88 -18.73
C SER A 23 -10.56 1.65 -18.63
N SER A 24 -10.35 2.57 -19.55
CA SER A 24 -9.38 3.65 -19.39
C SER A 24 -9.72 4.34 -18.07
N SER A 25 -8.91 4.12 -17.04
CA SER A 25 -8.95 4.95 -15.85
C SER A 25 -7.94 6.05 -16.08
N ASP A 26 -8.47 7.25 -16.19
CA ASP A 26 -7.75 8.51 -16.22
C ASP A 26 -7.01 8.63 -14.87
N ASP A 27 -5.74 8.23 -14.83
CA ASP A 27 -4.91 8.37 -13.63
C ASP A 27 -4.51 9.85 -13.49
N GLY A 28 -5.48 10.65 -13.02
CA GLY A 28 -5.17 11.90 -12.37
C GLY A 28 -4.38 11.60 -11.10
N SER A 29 -3.04 11.62 -11.19
CA SER A 29 -2.16 11.51 -10.03
C SER A 29 -2.25 12.80 -9.21
N GLY A 30 -3.37 12.98 -8.50
CA GLY A 30 -3.40 13.92 -7.39
C GLY A 30 -2.46 13.39 -6.32
N SER A 31 -1.40 14.13 -6.02
CA SER A 31 -0.58 13.94 -4.83
C SER A 31 -1.51 13.88 -3.62
N LYS A 32 -1.69 12.68 -3.03
CA LYS A 32 -2.42 12.55 -1.78
C LYS A 32 -1.45 12.87 -0.65
N SER A 33 -1.74 13.84 0.19
CA SER A 33 -0.99 14.16 1.42
C SER A 33 -1.53 13.39 2.64
N SER A 34 -2.18 12.24 2.42
CA SER A 34 -2.87 11.45 3.45
C SER A 34 -2.28 10.05 3.57
N ILE A 35 -2.09 9.58 4.80
CA ILE A 35 -1.58 8.24 5.12
C ILE A 35 -2.77 7.34 5.50
N SER A 36 -2.72 6.04 5.19
CA SER A 36 -3.78 5.10 5.57
C SER A 36 -3.23 3.66 5.72
N PRO A 37 -2.54 3.32 6.81
CA PRO A 37 -1.91 2.00 6.96
C PRO A 37 -2.94 0.85 6.93
N PRO A 38 -2.58 -0.35 6.45
CA PRO A 38 -3.50 -1.50 6.44
C PRO A 38 -3.81 -2.00 7.86
N ASN A 39 -5.03 -2.53 8.06
CA ASN A 39 -5.52 -2.92 9.40
C ASN A 39 -4.58 -3.84 10.19
N TRP A 40 -3.85 -4.74 9.53
CA TRP A 40 -2.97 -5.69 10.21
C TRP A 40 -1.78 -5.02 10.91
N ILE A 41 -1.33 -3.85 10.43
CA ILE A 41 -0.18 -3.13 10.99
C ILE A 41 -0.58 -2.11 12.07
N LEU A 42 -1.86 -1.84 12.26
CA LEU A 42 -2.33 -0.89 13.28
C LEU A 42 -1.89 -1.31 14.69
N GLY A 43 -1.50 -0.32 15.49
CA GLY A 43 -1.00 -0.50 16.85
C GLY A 43 0.39 0.07 17.06
N THR A 44 0.96 -0.20 18.24
CA THR A 44 2.31 0.25 18.63
C THR A 44 3.28 -0.92 18.55
N TRP A 45 4.42 -0.69 17.91
CA TRP A 45 5.46 -1.68 17.64
C TRP A 45 6.79 -1.13 18.15
N LEU A 46 7.43 -1.84 19.09
CA LEU A 46 8.66 -1.38 19.73
C LEU A 46 9.82 -2.35 19.45
N SER A 47 11.01 -1.78 19.30
CA SER A 47 12.30 -2.45 19.25
C SER A 47 13.27 -1.63 20.11
N ASP A 48 13.63 -2.17 21.27
CA ASP A 48 14.35 -1.46 22.34
C ASP A 48 13.71 -0.10 22.71
N SER A 49 14.40 1.00 22.41
CA SER A 49 13.94 2.36 22.69
C SER A 49 13.35 3.07 21.47
N THR A 50 13.19 2.36 20.36
CA THR A 50 12.64 2.91 19.10
C THR A 50 11.38 2.17 18.72
N GLY A 51 10.53 2.79 17.89
CA GLY A 51 9.30 2.14 17.49
C GLY A 51 8.48 2.92 16.48
N PHE A 52 7.32 2.35 16.18
CA PHE A 52 6.32 2.92 15.31
C PHE A 52 4.94 2.75 15.94
N ARG A 53 4.10 3.77 15.85
CA ARG A 53 2.66 3.66 16.10
C ARG A 53 1.92 3.94 14.80
N PHE A 54 1.19 2.93 14.33
CA PHE A 54 0.35 3.04 13.14
C PHE A 54 -1.08 3.29 13.59
N GLU A 55 -1.62 4.43 13.19
CA GLU A 55 -3.01 4.82 13.38
C GLU A 55 -3.74 4.77 12.04
N ALA A 56 -5.06 4.90 12.03
CA ALA A 56 -5.85 4.74 10.80
C ALA A 56 -5.47 5.76 9.70
N ASP A 57 -4.93 6.91 10.09
CA ASP A 57 -4.53 7.99 9.19
C ASP A 57 -3.13 8.59 9.49
N ASP A 58 -2.28 7.85 10.22
CA ASP A 58 -0.96 8.32 10.62
C ASP A 58 0.07 7.19 10.78
N VAL A 59 1.34 7.55 10.62
CA VAL A 59 2.49 6.78 11.06
C VAL A 59 3.30 7.69 11.98
N ILE A 60 3.50 7.24 13.21
CA ILE A 60 4.21 7.99 14.24
C ILE A 60 5.49 7.23 14.58
N THR A 61 6.64 7.85 14.40
CA THR A 61 7.90 7.28 14.87
C THR A 61 8.07 7.54 16.36
N ILE A 62 8.59 6.55 17.08
CA ILE A 62 8.94 6.66 18.51
C ILE A 62 10.46 6.60 18.59
N ILE A 63 11.06 7.64 19.15
CA ILE A 63 12.52 7.79 19.26
C ILE A 63 12.87 7.90 20.74
N ASN A 64 13.78 7.03 21.19
CA ASN A 64 14.25 6.92 22.58
C ASN A 64 13.12 6.78 23.62
N GLY A 65 11.97 6.21 23.23
CA GLY A 65 10.80 6.00 24.10
C GLY A 65 10.11 7.27 24.62
N VAL A 66 10.54 8.46 24.19
CA VAL A 66 10.08 9.74 24.72
C VAL A 66 9.59 10.68 23.62
N SER A 67 10.31 10.74 22.50
CA SER A 67 9.96 11.63 21.39
C SER A 67 9.11 10.89 20.36
N ALA A 68 8.10 11.58 19.84
CA ALA A 68 7.23 11.06 18.79
C ALA A 68 7.15 12.07 17.63
N VAL A 69 7.24 11.58 16.40
CA VAL A 69 7.03 12.40 15.19
C VAL A 69 5.86 11.83 14.41
N SER A 70 4.78 12.61 14.31
CA SER A 70 3.62 12.32 13.47
C SER A 70 3.87 12.75 12.03
N TYR A 71 3.76 11.81 11.10
CA TYR A 71 3.89 12.13 9.68
C TYR A 71 2.65 12.81 9.12
N LYS A 72 1.46 12.53 9.66
CA LYS A 72 0.25 13.28 9.36
C LYS A 72 0.40 14.77 9.69
N ASP A 73 0.89 15.09 10.88
CA ASP A 73 1.12 16.48 11.29
C ASP A 73 2.21 17.15 10.44
N GLN A 74 3.26 16.40 10.07
CA GLN A 74 4.32 16.91 9.20
C GLN A 74 3.80 17.22 7.78
N LEU A 75 2.99 16.33 7.19
CA LEU A 75 2.36 16.54 5.89
C LEU A 75 1.40 17.74 5.93
N LYS A 76 0.61 17.84 7.01
CA LYS A 76 -0.29 18.97 7.24
C LYS A 76 0.47 20.29 7.35
N PHE A 77 1.60 20.31 8.06
CA PHE A 77 2.43 21.50 8.20
C PHE A 77 2.87 22.06 6.84
N TYR A 78 3.35 21.20 5.93
CA TYR A 78 3.74 21.63 4.59
C TYR A 78 2.53 22.08 3.76
N SER A 79 1.44 21.32 3.80
CA SER A 79 0.21 21.69 3.09
C SER A 79 -0.35 23.04 3.55
N ASP A 80 -0.34 23.32 4.85
CA ASP A 80 -0.79 24.60 5.42
C ASP A 80 0.14 25.76 5.04
N ALA A 81 1.42 25.49 4.84
CA ALA A 81 2.40 26.45 4.34
C ALA A 81 2.30 26.72 2.83
N GLY A 82 1.41 26.01 2.11
CA GLY A 82 1.29 26.09 0.66
C GLY A 82 2.42 25.38 -0.09
N GLU A 83 3.14 24.50 0.60
CA GLU A 83 4.23 23.70 0.05
C GLU A 83 3.71 22.32 -0.40
N GLU A 84 4.27 21.81 -1.48
CA GLU A 84 3.89 20.50 -2.02
C GLU A 84 4.51 19.37 -1.20
N ALA A 85 3.65 18.52 -0.62
CA ALA A 85 4.02 17.26 0.00
C ALA A 85 3.08 16.15 -0.47
N SER A 86 3.61 14.95 -0.68
CA SER A 86 2.84 13.84 -1.23
C SER A 86 3.18 12.53 -0.55
N THR A 87 2.25 11.58 -0.66
CA THR A 87 2.41 10.23 -0.15
C THR A 87 2.02 9.21 -1.21
N GLU A 88 2.72 8.09 -1.21
CA GLU A 88 2.41 6.92 -2.01
C GLU A 88 2.47 5.67 -1.11
N GLU A 89 1.42 4.85 -1.17
CA GLU A 89 1.32 3.64 -0.35
C GLU A 89 1.14 2.39 -1.23
N THR A 90 1.91 1.35 -0.93
CA THR A 90 1.69 0.00 -1.46
C THR A 90 1.32 -0.93 -0.31
N LYS A 91 0.16 -1.58 -0.39
CA LYS A 91 -0.43 -2.36 0.70
C LYS A 91 -0.77 -3.76 0.22
N THR A 92 -0.37 -4.77 0.97
CA THR A 92 -0.79 -6.17 0.80
C THR A 92 -1.14 -6.77 2.18
N ASP A 93 -1.57 -8.03 2.20
CA ASP A 93 -1.83 -8.75 3.46
C ASP A 93 -0.55 -9.05 4.27
N GLY A 94 0.62 -8.93 3.64
CA GLY A 94 1.93 -9.26 4.23
C GLY A 94 2.97 -8.14 4.16
N SER A 95 2.67 -7.00 3.52
CA SER A 95 3.62 -5.89 3.38
C SER A 95 2.94 -4.53 3.32
N TYR A 96 3.65 -3.52 3.82
CA TYR A 96 3.24 -2.13 3.76
C TYR A 96 4.45 -1.26 3.42
N ARG A 97 4.36 -0.51 2.32
CA ARG A 97 5.35 0.48 1.93
C ARG A 97 4.71 1.85 1.90
N LEU A 98 5.34 2.82 2.55
CA LEU A 98 4.98 4.24 2.58
C LEU A 98 6.15 5.04 2.03
N THR A 99 5.90 5.82 0.98
CA THR A 99 6.81 6.87 0.48
C THR A 99 6.18 8.21 0.78
N MET A 100 6.94 9.10 1.40
CA MET A 100 6.56 10.49 1.64
C MET A 100 7.56 11.39 0.94
N ASN A 101 7.07 12.34 0.16
CA ASN A 101 7.88 13.35 -0.51
C ASN A 101 7.58 14.71 0.09
N PHE A 102 8.63 15.45 0.39
CA PHE A 102 8.60 16.76 1.01
C PHE A 102 9.32 17.77 0.10
N PRO A 103 9.18 19.09 0.38
CA PRO A 103 9.85 20.13 -0.39
C PRO A 103 11.38 19.95 -0.47
N ALA A 104 11.97 20.62 -1.45
CA ALA A 104 13.40 20.51 -1.78
C ALA A 104 13.86 19.09 -2.18
N GLY A 105 12.93 18.24 -2.64
CA GLY A 105 13.25 16.89 -3.14
C GLY A 105 13.59 15.89 -2.05
N GLN A 106 13.16 16.14 -0.80
CA GLN A 106 13.37 15.22 0.30
C GLN A 106 12.35 14.07 0.22
N SER A 107 12.80 12.83 0.40
CA SER A 107 11.92 11.67 0.46
C SER A 107 12.24 10.80 1.66
N VAL A 108 11.18 10.31 2.32
CA VAL A 108 11.25 9.33 3.40
C VAL A 108 10.50 8.09 2.94
N ILE A 109 11.15 6.93 3.08
CA ILE A 109 10.58 5.63 2.68
C ILE A 109 10.59 4.72 3.89
N TYR A 110 9.45 4.07 4.15
CA TYR A 110 9.32 2.96 5.09
C TYR A 110 8.76 1.74 4.37
N GLU A 111 9.34 0.59 4.65
CA GLU A 111 8.88 -0.69 4.12
C GLU A 111 8.84 -1.73 5.25
N PHE A 112 7.67 -2.30 5.48
CA PHE A 112 7.44 -3.28 6.53
C PHE A 112 6.90 -4.58 5.95
N SER A 113 7.34 -5.70 6.51
CA SER A 113 6.74 -7.01 6.28
C SER A 113 6.11 -7.57 7.56
N ARG A 114 5.00 -8.29 7.39
CA ARG A 114 4.33 -9.01 8.47
C ARG A 114 5.00 -10.36 8.66
N LYS A 115 5.70 -10.55 9.78
CA LYS A 115 6.30 -11.83 10.16
C LYS A 115 5.31 -12.70 10.93
N SER A 116 4.52 -12.09 11.81
CA SER A 116 3.40 -12.70 12.54
C SER A 116 2.38 -11.63 12.94
N ASP A 117 1.35 -12.00 13.71
CA ASP A 117 0.38 -11.04 14.27
C ASP A 117 0.99 -10.07 15.29
N SER A 118 2.14 -10.43 15.86
CA SER A 118 2.83 -9.69 16.91
C SER A 118 4.24 -9.25 16.54
N VAL A 119 4.71 -9.56 15.32
CA VAL A 119 6.04 -9.15 14.84
C VAL A 119 5.98 -8.58 13.43
N ILE A 120 6.58 -7.40 13.24
CA ILE A 120 6.90 -6.81 11.92
C ILE A 120 8.40 -6.67 11.74
N VAL A 121 8.84 -6.63 10.48
CA VAL A 121 10.23 -6.39 10.09
C VAL A 121 10.30 -5.09 9.31
N TRP A 122 11.25 -4.21 9.65
CA TRP A 122 11.54 -3.01 8.86
C TRP A 122 12.53 -3.34 7.75
N GLU A 123 12.02 -3.54 6.53
CA GLU A 123 12.74 -4.16 5.40
C GLU A 123 13.77 -3.24 4.73
N ASN A 124 13.52 -1.94 4.68
CA ASN A 124 14.43 -0.98 4.03
C ASN A 124 15.56 -0.49 4.96
N GLN A 125 15.99 -1.36 5.88
CA GLN A 125 17.17 -1.17 6.74
C GLN A 125 18.11 -2.36 6.60
N ALA A 126 19.43 -2.11 6.66
CA ALA A 126 20.43 -3.17 6.50
C ALA A 126 20.31 -4.29 7.56
N SER A 127 19.98 -3.92 8.80
CA SER A 127 19.81 -4.87 9.92
C SER A 127 18.46 -5.57 9.94
N LYS A 128 17.49 -5.10 9.15
CA LYS A 128 16.10 -5.59 9.15
C LYS A 128 15.53 -5.79 10.56
N PRO A 129 15.48 -4.74 11.39
CA PRO A 129 15.10 -4.87 12.78
C PRO A 129 13.65 -5.35 12.91
N GLU A 130 13.43 -6.20 13.91
CA GLU A 130 12.11 -6.70 14.29
C GLU A 130 11.50 -5.80 15.34
N PHE A 131 10.21 -5.50 15.20
CA PHE A 131 9.44 -4.76 16.18
C PHE A 131 8.30 -5.62 16.71
N ILE A 132 8.09 -5.55 18.02
CA ILE A 132 7.12 -6.36 18.75
C ILE A 132 5.93 -5.48 19.09
N LYS A 133 4.73 -6.00 18.79
CA LYS A 133 3.47 -5.35 19.13
C LYS A 133 3.31 -5.23 20.66
N GLN A 134 2.92 -4.06 21.14
CA GLN A 134 2.62 -3.79 22.55
C GLN A 134 1.14 -4.00 22.88
#